data_AF-A0A528FI94-F1
#
_entry.id   AF-A0A528FI94-F1
#
_cell.length_a   1.000
_cell.length_b   1.000
_cell.length_c   1.000
_cell.angle_alpha   90.00
_cell.angle_beta   90.00
_cell.angle_gamma   90.00
#
_symmetry.space_group_name_H-M   'P 1'
#
loop_
_entity.id
_entity.type
_entity.pdbx_description
1 polymer ?
#
loop_
_entity_poly.entity_id
_entity_poly.type
_entity_poly.pdbx_seq_one_letter_code
_entity_poly.pdbx_strand_id
1 'polypeptide(L)' 'VYAWIGILKPEGLLNQLLLATGVISQPLIILNTYTAIFIGIVYSYLPFMVLPLYSALEKMDYSLIEAAKDLGCPPT' A
#
# COMPACT_ATOMS: atom_id res chain seq x y z
N VAL A 1 7.37 -10.71 -0.91
CA VAL A 1 6.58 -11.75 -1.65
C VAL A 1 6.21 -12.92 -0.74
N TYR A 2 7.16 -13.68 -0.17
CA TYR A 2 6.84 -14.84 0.70
C TYR A 2 5.97 -14.53 1.93
N ALA A 3 6.15 -13.36 2.55
CA ALA A 3 5.28 -12.91 3.64
C ALA A 3 3.80 -12.84 3.20
N TRP A 4 3.52 -12.32 2.01
CA TRP A 4 2.16 -12.25 1.46
C TRP A 4 1.55 -13.62 1.18
N ILE A 5 2.36 -14.60 0.75
CA ILE A 5 1.90 -15.98 0.60
C ILE A 5 1.42 -16.53 1.95
N GLY A 6 2.20 -16.31 3.01
CA GLY A 6 1.84 -16.73 4.37
C GLY A 6 0.59 -16.04 4.93
N ILE A 7 0.35 -14.78 4.56
CA ILE A 7 -0.78 -13.98 5.04
C ILE A 7 -2.08 -14.32 4.27
N LEU A 8 -2.01 -14.48 2.94
CA LEU A 8 -3.18 -14.53 2.05
C LEU A 8 -3.66 -15.95 1.71
N LYS A 9 -2.91 -16.99 2.10
CA LYS A 9 -3.37 -18.38 1.98
C LYS A 9 -4.63 -18.63 2.84
N PRO A 10 -5.49 -19.59 2.47
CA PRO A 10 -6.72 -19.91 3.22
C PRO A 10 -6.53 -20.08 4.74
N GLU A 11 -5.40 -20.65 5.14
CA GLU A 11 -4.98 -20.94 6.53
C GLU A 11 -4.03 -19.86 7.10
N GLY A 12 -3.90 -18.74 6.40
CA GLY A 12 -2.99 -17.64 6.70
C GLY A 12 -3.54 -16.67 7.75
N LEU A 13 -2.68 -15.73 8.16
CA LEU A 13 -2.97 -14.78 9.24
C LEU A 13 -4.25 -13.97 9.00
N LEU A 14 -4.51 -13.55 7.75
CA LEU A 14 -5.68 -12.74 7.43
C LEU A 14 -6.98 -13.49 7.71
N ASN A 15 -7.10 -14.73 7.20
CA ASN A 15 -8.28 -15.55 7.42
C ASN A 15 -8.46 -15.93 8.88
N GLN A 16 -7.37 -16.25 9.59
CA GLN A 16 -7.42 -16.54 11.02
C GLN A 16 -8.00 -15.37 11.83
N LEU A 17 -7.54 -14.14 11.56
CA LEU A 17 -8.05 -12.95 12.24
C LEU A 17 -9.52 -12.64 11.89
N LEU A 18 -9.90 -12.75 10.61
CA LEU A 18 -11.26 -12.49 10.16
C LEU A 18 -12.27 -13.53 10.70
N LEU A 19 -11.85 -14.79 10.80
CA LEU A 19 -12.66 -15.85 11.42
C LEU A 19 -12.76 -15.66 12.93
N ALA A 20 -11.65 -15.34 13.61
CA ALA A 20 -11.63 -15.12 15.06
C ALA A 20 -12.51 -13.94 15.50
N THR A 21 -12.61 -12.90 14.66
CA THR A 21 -13.48 -11.74 14.89
C THR A 21 -14.93 -11.94 14.45
N GLY A 22 -15.24 -13.07 13.79
CA GLY A 22 -16.59 -13.37 13.28
C GLY A 22 -17.02 -12.54 12.06
N VAL A 23 -16.09 -11.82 11.42
CA VAL A 23 -16.36 -11.00 10.23
C VAL A 23 -16.70 -11.87 9.01
N ILE A 24 -16.11 -13.06 8.93
CA ILE A 24 -16.38 -14.05 7.88
C ILE A 24 -16.72 -15.41 8.49
N SER A 25 -17.52 -16.22 7.80
CA SER A 25 -17.87 -17.58 8.24
C SER A 25 -17.04 -18.68 7.57
N GLN A 26 -16.32 -18.36 6.49
CA GLN A 26 -15.47 -19.29 5.74
C GLN A 26 -14.22 -18.58 5.21
N PRO A 27 -13.08 -19.28 5.04
CA PRO A 27 -11.85 -18.67 4.55
C PRO A 27 -12.00 -18.05 3.17
N LEU A 28 -11.44 -16.86 2.99
CA LEU A 28 -11.29 -16.20 1.70
C LEU A 28 -10.18 -16.87 0.87
N ILE A 29 -10.47 -17.14 -0.39
CA ILE A 29 -9.52 -17.70 -1.35
C ILE A 29 -8.89 -16.56 -2.16
N ILE A 30 -7.87 -15.91 -1.59
CA ILE A 30 -7.25 -14.72 -2.20
C ILE A 30 -5.97 -15.07 -2.96
N LEU A 31 -5.14 -15.97 -2.44
CA LEU A 31 -3.77 -16.24 -2.94
C LEU A 31 -3.67 -16.55 -4.44
N ASN A 32 -4.67 -17.21 -5.03
CA ASN A 32 -4.68 -17.60 -6.45
C ASN A 32 -5.52 -16.66 -7.33
N THR A 33 -5.76 -15.43 -6.87
CA THR A 33 -6.56 -14.43 -7.60
C THR A 33 -5.70 -13.27 -8.08
N TYR A 34 -6.22 -12.49 -9.03
CA TYR A 34 -5.60 -11.24 -9.45
C TYR A 34 -5.35 -10.27 -8.28
N THR A 35 -6.19 -10.29 -7.24
CA THR A 35 -6.01 -9.45 -6.05
C THR A 35 -4.69 -9.75 -5.34
N ALA A 36 -4.34 -11.03 -5.14
CA ALA A 36 -3.05 -11.40 -4.55
C ALA A 36 -1.88 -10.98 -5.43
N ILE A 37 -2.02 -11.10 -6.74
CA ILE A 37 -1.02 -10.65 -7.72
C ILE A 37 -0.83 -9.13 -7.60
N PHE A 38 -1.92 -8.35 -7.57
CA PHE A 38 -1.85 -6.89 -7.42
C PHE A 38 -1.19 -6.47 -6.11
N ILE A 39 -1.55 -7.09 -4.98
CA ILE A 39 -0.91 -6.81 -3.67
C ILE A 39 0.60 -7.08 -3.76
N GLY A 40 0.99 -8.22 -4.34
CA GLY A 40 2.38 -8.61 -4.50
C GLY A 40 3.17 -7.63 -5.37
N ILE A 41 2.62 -7.24 -6.52
CA ILE A 41 3.24 -6.30 -7.46
C ILE A 41 3.36 -4.91 -6.82
N VAL A 42 2.26 -4.34 -6.31
CA VAL A 42 2.28 -3.00 -5.70
C VAL A 42 3.30 -2.94 -4.58
N TYR A 43 3.31 -3.90 -3.66
CA TYR A 43 4.29 -3.94 -2.57
C TYR A 43 5.73 -4.06 -3.09
N SER A 44 5.97 -4.84 -4.14
CA SER A 44 7.32 -5.06 -4.69
C SER A 44 7.88 -3.82 -5.39
N TYR A 45 7.02 -3.04 -6.06
CA TYR A 45 7.42 -1.84 -6.79
C TYR A 45 7.31 -0.54 -5.98
N LEU A 46 6.61 -0.56 -4.83
CA LEU A 46 6.44 0.61 -3.98
C LEU A 46 7.76 1.27 -3.59
N PRO A 47 8.82 0.55 -3.16
CA PRO A 47 10.11 1.18 -2.87
C PRO A 47 10.72 1.87 -4.08
N PHE A 48 10.64 1.25 -5.26
CA PHE A 48 11.19 1.81 -6.50
C PHE A 48 10.44 3.05 -6.99
N MET A 49 9.18 3.22 -6.60
CA MET A 49 8.41 4.44 -6.83
C MET A 49 8.72 5.51 -5.78
N VAL A 50 8.81 5.13 -4.50
CA VAL A 50 9.02 6.08 -3.38
C VAL A 50 10.41 6.71 -3.43
N LEU A 51 11.46 5.95 -3.75
CA LEU A 51 12.83 6.47 -3.79
C LEU A 51 13.03 7.66 -4.75
N PRO A 52 12.64 7.59 -6.05
CA PRO A 52 12.78 8.71 -6.96
C PRO A 52 11.85 9.87 -6.60
N LEU A 53 10.63 9.60 -6.10
CA LEU A 53 9.72 10.65 -5.63
C LEU A 53 10.33 11.40 -4.46
N TYR A 54 10.87 10.68 -3.48
CA TYR A 54 11.58 11.28 -2.35
C TYR A 54 12.75 12.13 -2.83
N SER A 55 13.60 11.61 -3.74
CA SER A 55 14.75 12.36 -4.25
C SER A 55 14.37 13.64 -5.00
N ALA A 56 13.23 13.62 -5.70
CA ALA A 56 12.72 14.80 -6.39
C ALA A 56 12.16 15.83 -5.39
N LEU A 57 11.38 15.38 -4.41
CA LEU A 57 10.77 16.25 -3.39
C LEU A 57 11.80 16.86 -2.45
N GLU A 58 12.84 16.12 -2.07
CA GLU A 58 13.93 16.60 -1.20
C GLU A 58 14.70 17.78 -1.84
N LYS A 59 14.75 17.84 -3.17
CA LYS A 59 15.43 18.91 -3.93
C LYS A 59 14.49 20.06 -4.29
N MET A 60 13.22 19.98 -3.97
CA MET A 60 12.23 20.99 -4.33
C MET A 60 12.42 22.24 -3.48
N ASP A 61 12.38 23.40 -4.13
CA ASP A 61 12.46 24.70 -3.44
C ASP A 61 11.15 24.98 -2.70
N TYR A 62 11.22 25.07 -1.38
CA TYR A 62 10.07 25.35 -0.52
C TYR A 62 9.46 26.75 -0.76
N SER A 63 10.22 27.71 -1.30
CA SER A 63 9.68 29.03 -1.65
C SER A 63 8.57 28.95 -2.70
N LEU A 64 8.61 27.93 -3.58
CA LEU A 64 7.54 27.68 -4.55
C LEU A 64 6.25 27.20 -3.87
N ILE A 65 6.37 26.44 -2.78
CA ILE A 65 5.21 26.01 -1.98
C ILE A 65 4.61 27.21 -1.24
N GLU A 66 5.45 28.08 -0.68
CA GLU A 66 5.01 29.31 -0.02
C GLU A 66 4.30 30.25 -1.01
N ALA A 67 4.88 30.46 -2.20
CA ALA A 67 4.25 31.26 -3.26
C ALA A 67 2.91 30.66 -3.72
N ALA A 68 2.83 29.33 -3.87
CA ALA A 68 1.57 28.65 -4.21
C ALA A 68 0.50 28.86 -3.12
N LYS A 69 0.90 28.81 -1.85
CA LYS A 69 0.02 29.09 -0.70
C LYS A 69 -0.48 30.53 -0.71
N ASP A 70 0.40 31.49 -0.97
CA ASP A 70 0.05 32.92 -1.06
C ASP A 70 -0.91 33.21 -2.22
N LEU A 71 -0.82 32.45 -3.31
CA LEU A 71 -1.73 32.51 -4.46
C LEU A 71 -3.06 31.78 -4.25
N GLY A 72 -3.34 31.31 -3.02
CA GLY A 72 -4.61 30.67 -2.67
C GLY A 72 -4.65 29.15 -2.89
N CYS A 73 -3.50 28.49 -3.00
CA CYS A 73 -3.38 27.03 -3.04
C CYS A 73 -2.71 26.49 -1.75
N PRO A 74 -3.37 26.57 -0.58
CA PRO A 74 -2.85 25.96 0.63
C PRO A 74 -2.87 24.43 0.51
N PRO A 75 -1.97 23.72 1.21
CA PRO A 75 -1.99 22.27 1.25
C PRO A 75 -3.35 21.75 1.77
N THR A 76 -3.91 20.76 1.07
CA THR A 76 -5.18 20.07 1.40
C THR A 76 -4.98 18.93 2.38
#